data_AF-A0A2X2DPL8-F1
#
_entry.id   AF-A0A2X2DPL8-F1
#
_cell.length_a   1.000
_cell.length_b   1.000
_cell.length_c   1.000
_cell.angle_alpha   90.00
_cell.angle_beta   90.00
_cell.angle_gamma   90.00
#
_symmetry.space_group_name_H-M   'P 1'
#
loop_
_entity.id
_entity.type
_entity.pdbx_description
1 polymer ?
#
loop_
_entity_poly.entity_id
_entity_poly.type
_entity_poly.pdbx_seq_one_letter_code
_entity_poly.pdbx_strand_id
1 'polypeptide(L)'
;MLKRANLPGYLGNCHASGTVILDELGEEHMKTGKPIFYTSADSVFQIACHEETFGLDKLYELCEIARDELNKGDYNIGRVIARPFIGDKPGNFSRTGNRHDLAVEPPAPNYVEKTG
;
A
#
# COMPACT_ATOMS: atom_id res chain seq x y z
N MET A 1 10.92 -5.54 -4.04
CA MET A 1 9.92 -4.47 -4.29
C MET A 1 10.50 -3.17 -4.88
N LEU A 2 11.23 -2.31 -4.12
CA LEU A 2 11.62 -0.96 -4.57
C LEU A 2 12.40 -0.91 -5.89
N LYS A 3 13.34 -1.85 -6.09
CA LYS A 3 14.09 -1.98 -7.33
C LYS A 3 13.19 -2.28 -8.54
N ARG A 4 12.16 -3.13 -8.34
CA ARG A 4 11.18 -3.48 -9.39
C ARG A 4 10.31 -2.28 -9.77
N ALA A 5 9.90 -1.49 -8.77
CA ALA A 5 9.08 -0.30 -8.96
C ALA A 5 9.90 0.97 -9.33
N ASN A 6 11.22 0.84 -9.53
CA ASN A 6 12.13 1.95 -9.78
C ASN A 6 11.98 3.13 -8.79
N LEU A 7 11.97 2.81 -7.49
CA LEU A 7 11.75 3.79 -6.42
C LEU A 7 13.04 4.13 -5.65
N PRO A 8 13.23 5.41 -5.25
CA PRO A 8 14.43 5.87 -4.55
C PRO A 8 14.49 5.44 -3.07
N GLY A 9 13.43 4.84 -2.53
CA GLY A 9 13.31 4.46 -1.12
C GLY A 9 11.86 4.36 -0.70
N TYR A 10 11.61 4.38 0.61
CA TYR A 10 10.28 4.48 1.22
C TYR A 10 10.37 5.33 2.50
N LEU A 11 9.20 5.75 2.99
CA LEU A 11 9.02 6.42 4.28
C LEU A 11 8.11 5.55 5.17
N GLY A 12 8.16 5.79 6.48
CA GLY A 12 7.34 5.07 7.47
C GLY A 12 7.90 3.69 7.80
N ASN A 13 7.21 2.63 7.38
CA ASN A 13 7.38 1.25 7.82
C ASN A 13 7.09 1.06 9.33
N CYS A 14 5.97 1.62 9.78
CA CYS A 14 5.54 1.59 11.17
C CYS A 14 4.03 1.29 11.28
N HIS A 15 3.57 1.08 12.51
CA HIS A 15 2.15 1.11 12.84
C HIS A 15 1.70 2.55 13.01
N ALA A 16 0.65 2.97 12.29
CA ALA A 16 0.13 4.32 12.37
C ALA A 16 -1.34 4.42 11.93
N SER A 17 -2.01 5.49 12.37
CA SER A 17 -3.29 5.88 11.78
C SER A 17 -3.06 6.51 10.41
N GLY A 18 -4.01 6.34 9.49
CA GLY A 18 -3.91 6.88 8.14
C GLY A 18 -3.97 8.41 8.06
N THR A 19 -4.45 9.11 9.09
CA THR A 19 -4.43 10.59 9.11
C THR A 19 -3.11 11.10 9.66
N VAL A 20 -2.66 10.54 10.78
CA VAL A 20 -1.40 10.94 11.44
C VAL A 20 -0.22 10.77 10.49
N ILE A 21 -0.13 9.64 9.80
CA ILE A 21 1.03 9.37 8.94
C ILE A 21 1.08 10.25 7.69
N LEU A 22 -0.07 10.74 7.22
CA LEU A 22 -0.10 11.70 6.12
C LEU A 22 0.37 13.07 6.59
N ASP A 23 -0.05 13.53 7.77
CA ASP A 23 0.42 14.79 8.33
C ASP A 23 1.92 14.75 8.63
N GLU A 24 2.45 13.62 9.09
CA GLU A 24 3.88 13.47 9.41
C GLU A 24 4.78 13.31 8.17
N LEU A 25 4.34 12.55 7.15
CA LEU A 25 5.20 12.11 6.05
C LEU A 25 4.75 12.57 4.65
N GLY A 26 3.54 13.14 4.52
CA GLY A 26 2.96 13.52 3.23
C GLY A 26 3.79 14.55 2.47
N GLU A 27 4.32 15.55 3.18
CA GLU A 27 5.15 16.59 2.55
C GLU A 27 6.50 16.02 2.06
N GLU A 28 7.16 15.20 2.86
CA GLU A 28 8.42 14.53 2.49
C GLU A 28 8.20 13.54 1.33
N HIS A 29 7.08 12.84 1.32
CA HIS A 29 6.67 12.00 0.21
C HIS A 29 6.56 12.81 -1.10
N MET A 30 5.86 13.95 -1.07
CA MET A 30 5.71 14.80 -2.25
C MET A 30 7.05 15.36 -2.75
N LYS A 31 7.99 15.67 -1.85
CA LYS A 31 9.33 16.17 -2.19
C LYS A 31 10.24 15.09 -2.77
N THR A 32 10.17 13.87 -2.25
CA THR A 32 11.14 12.81 -2.55
C THR A 32 10.63 11.75 -3.53
N GLY A 33 9.32 11.66 -3.73
CA GLY A 33 8.68 10.59 -4.49
C GLY A 33 8.76 9.21 -3.83
N LYS A 34 9.18 9.12 -2.55
CA LYS A 34 9.24 7.87 -1.79
C LYS A 34 7.84 7.52 -1.26
N PRO A 35 7.24 6.37 -1.60
CA PRO A 35 5.93 5.99 -1.06
C PRO A 35 5.98 5.85 0.47
N ILE A 36 4.83 6.05 1.10
CA ILE A 36 4.66 5.88 2.55
C ILE A 36 4.09 4.49 2.81
N PHE A 37 4.85 3.64 3.50
CA PHE A 37 4.40 2.32 3.91
C PHE A 37 4.00 2.32 5.38
N TYR A 38 2.88 1.68 5.70
CA TYR A 38 2.45 1.55 7.09
C TYR A 38 1.48 0.39 7.28
N THR A 39 1.26 0.02 8.53
CA THR A 39 0.29 -1.00 8.92
C THR A 39 -0.65 -0.47 10.00
N SER A 40 -1.70 -1.23 10.29
CA SER A 40 -2.65 -0.96 11.36
C SER A 40 -2.76 -2.17 12.29
N ALA A 41 -3.78 -2.22 13.15
CA ALA A 41 -4.01 -3.37 14.03
C ALA A 41 -4.38 -4.65 13.27
N ASP A 42 -4.93 -4.52 12.06
CA ASP A 42 -5.24 -5.64 11.18
C ASP A 42 -4.01 -6.08 10.40
N SER A 43 -4.01 -7.33 9.93
CA SER A 43 -2.95 -7.84 9.04
C SER A 43 -3.06 -7.24 7.62
N VAL A 44 -2.64 -5.98 7.48
CA VAL A 44 -2.69 -5.21 6.24
C VAL A 44 -1.38 -4.48 5.97
N PHE A 45 -1.02 -4.36 4.69
CA PHE A 45 0.05 -3.51 4.22
C PHE A 45 -0.54 -2.33 3.45
N GLN A 46 -0.37 -1.11 3.96
CA GLN A 46 -0.96 0.09 3.37
C GLN A 46 0.10 0.94 2.70
N ILE A 47 -0.23 1.45 1.51
CA ILE A 47 0.67 2.28 0.71
C ILE A 47 -0.03 3.59 0.42
N ALA A 48 0.48 4.68 0.98
CA ALA A 48 -0.05 6.03 0.73
C ALA A 48 0.87 6.81 -0.21
N CYS A 49 0.26 7.42 -1.24
CA CYS A 49 0.94 8.25 -2.22
C CYS A 49 0.03 9.40 -2.66
N HIS A 50 0.61 10.56 -2.93
CA HIS A 50 -0.11 11.75 -3.39
C HIS A 50 -0.43 11.62 -4.87
N GLU A 51 -1.69 11.86 -5.26
CA GLU A 51 -2.15 11.57 -6.63
C GLU A 51 -1.41 12.39 -7.70
N GLU A 52 -1.14 13.67 -7.44
CA GLU A 52 -0.54 14.55 -8.46
C GLU A 52 0.99 14.39 -8.57
N THR A 53 1.68 14.04 -7.49
CA THR A 53 3.16 14.01 -7.46
C THR A 53 3.71 12.60 -7.66
N PHE A 54 2.92 11.57 -7.32
CA PHE A 54 3.32 10.17 -7.51
C PHE A 54 2.59 9.50 -8.68
N GLY A 55 1.31 9.82 -8.89
CA GLY A 55 0.45 9.22 -9.91
C GLY A 55 -0.29 7.98 -9.43
N LEU A 56 -1.58 7.90 -9.78
CA LEU A 56 -2.47 6.82 -9.33
C LEU A 56 -2.10 5.47 -9.95
N ASP A 57 -1.81 5.42 -11.24
CA ASP A 57 -1.44 4.18 -11.94
C ASP A 57 -0.16 3.58 -11.34
N LYS A 58 0.81 4.43 -11.02
CA LYS A 58 2.06 4.02 -10.37
C LYS A 58 1.84 3.49 -8.96
N LEU A 59 0.88 4.06 -8.22
CA LEU A 59 0.49 3.54 -6.90
C LEU A 59 -0.13 2.13 -7.04
N TYR A 60 -1.01 1.92 -8.01
CA TYR A 60 -1.61 0.61 -8.23
C TYR A 60 -0.58 -0.44 -8.66
N GLU A 61 0.31 -0.10 -9.59
CA GLU A 61 1.42 -0.98 -9.98
C GLU A 61 2.29 -1.34 -8.77
N LEU A 62 2.60 -0.38 -7.91
CA LEU A 62 3.34 -0.62 -6.69
C LEU A 62 2.60 -1.56 -5.72
N CYS A 63 1.27 -1.44 -5.60
CA CYS A 63 0.47 -2.34 -4.80
C CYS A 63 0.51 -3.79 -5.34
N GLU A 64 0.44 -3.99 -6.65
CA GLU A 64 0.57 -5.31 -7.28
C GLU A 64 1.96 -5.93 -7.02
N ILE A 65 3.02 -5.14 -7.21
CA ILE A 65 4.38 -5.58 -6.92
C ILE A 65 4.52 -5.94 -5.43
N ALA A 66 3.95 -5.14 -4.52
CA ALA A 66 3.97 -5.43 -3.10
C ALA A 66 3.25 -6.74 -2.76
N ARG A 67 2.08 -6.98 -3.37
CA ARG A 67 1.30 -8.20 -3.15
C ARG A 67 2.06 -9.44 -3.59
N ASP A 68 2.67 -9.40 -4.77
CA ASP A 68 3.49 -10.50 -5.32
C ASP A 68 4.71 -10.80 -4.44
N GLU A 69 5.41 -9.77 -3.94
CA GLU A 69 6.56 -9.95 -3.05
C GLU A 69 6.16 -10.54 -1.69
N LEU A 70 5.02 -10.10 -1.15
CA LEU A 70 4.48 -10.65 0.10
C LEU A 70 4.05 -12.11 -0.05
N ASN A 71 3.49 -12.49 -1.20
CA ASN A 71 3.13 -13.88 -1.51
C ASN A 71 4.39 -14.76 -1.61
N LYS A 72 5.43 -14.28 -2.30
CA LYS A 72 6.71 -15.00 -2.45
C LYS A 72 7.46 -15.16 -1.13
N GLY A 73 7.31 -14.22 -0.21
CA GLY A 73 7.93 -14.25 1.11
C GLY A 73 7.16 -15.06 2.16
N ASP A 74 6.04 -15.69 1.80
CA ASP A 74 5.16 -16.43 2.71
C ASP A 74 4.69 -15.60 3.92
N TYR A 75 4.47 -14.30 3.70
CA TYR A 75 3.96 -13.41 4.73
C TYR A 75 2.45 -13.54 4.85
N ASN A 76 1.94 -13.77 6.06
CA ASN A 76 0.51 -13.80 6.35
C ASN A 76 -0.12 -12.39 6.42
N ILE A 77 0.01 -11.61 5.34
CA ILE A 77 -0.64 -10.30 5.17
C ILE A 77 -1.93 -10.47 4.39
N GLY A 78 -3.06 -10.19 5.02
CA GLY A 78 -4.39 -10.42 4.44
C GLY A 78 -4.74 -9.49 3.27
N ARG A 79 -4.30 -8.23 3.30
CA ARG A 79 -4.53 -7.26 2.21
C ARG A 79 -3.38 -6.27 2.01
N VAL A 80 -3.11 -5.92 0.75
CA VAL A 80 -2.39 -4.70 0.37
C VAL A 80 -3.43 -3.63 0.02
N ILE A 81 -3.29 -2.40 0.53
CA ILE A 81 -4.29 -1.35 0.34
C ILE A 81 -3.64 -0.08 -0.20
N ALA A 82 -4.09 0.34 -1.39
CA ALA A 82 -3.78 1.64 -1.97
C ALA A 82 -4.52 2.75 -1.20
N ARG A 83 -3.78 3.76 -0.74
CA ARG A 83 -4.28 4.91 0.02
C ARG A 83 -3.87 6.21 -0.66
N PRO A 84 -4.42 6.50 -1.85
CA PRO A 84 -4.17 7.78 -2.50
C PRO A 84 -4.68 8.94 -1.64
N PHE A 85 -3.95 10.05 -1.69
CA PHE A 85 -4.32 11.28 -1.01
C PHE A 85 -4.05 12.50 -1.88
N ILE A 86 -4.70 13.60 -1.52
CA ILE A 86 -4.53 14.94 -2.11
C ILE A 86 -4.28 15.95 -0.99
N GLY A 87 -3.88 17.16 -1.37
CA GLY A 87 -3.60 18.27 -0.46
C GLY A 87 -2.17 18.77 -0.63
N ASP A 88 -1.90 19.97 -0.17
CA ASP A 88 -0.64 20.68 -0.45
C ASP A 88 0.33 20.73 0.74
N LYS A 89 -0.16 20.46 1.97
CA LYS A 89 0.64 20.60 3.20
C LYS A 89 0.06 19.79 4.37
N PRO A 90 0.86 19.57 5.44
CA PRO A 90 0.39 18.97 6.68
C PRO A 90 -0.85 19.68 7.25
N GLY A 91 -1.81 18.91 7.75
CA GLY A 91 -3.11 19.40 8.22
C GLY A 91 -4.13 19.66 7.11
N ASN A 92 -3.75 19.58 5.83
CA ASN A 92 -4.64 19.71 4.67
C ASN A 92 -4.64 18.46 3.77
N PHE A 93 -3.97 17.38 4.19
CA PHE A 93 -4.00 16.13 3.44
C PHE A 93 -5.32 15.39 3.66
N SER A 94 -5.88 14.87 2.56
CA SER A 94 -7.11 14.08 2.59
C SER A 94 -7.01 12.87 1.69
N ARG A 95 -7.41 11.70 2.20
CA ARG A 95 -7.48 10.47 1.41
C ARG A 95 -8.63 10.57 0.41
N THR A 96 -8.43 10.05 -0.79
CA THR A 96 -9.45 10.06 -1.83
C THR A 96 -10.28 8.78 -1.85
N GLY A 97 -11.33 8.79 -2.68
CA GLY A 97 -12.15 7.60 -2.97
C GLY A 97 -11.44 6.55 -3.83
N ASN A 98 -10.26 6.85 -4.39
CA ASN A 98 -9.49 5.94 -5.27
C ASN A 98 -8.78 4.82 -4.48
N ARG A 99 -9.32 4.46 -3.33
CA ARG A 99 -8.85 3.33 -2.52
C ARG A 99 -9.01 2.04 -3.34
N HIS A 100 -7.96 1.22 -3.34
CA HIS A 100 -7.99 -0.12 -3.93
C HIS A 100 -7.41 -1.14 -2.95
N ASP A 101 -8.04 -2.31 -2.85
CA ASP A 101 -7.66 -3.36 -1.90
C ASP A 101 -7.31 -4.64 -2.68
N LEU A 102 -6.10 -5.15 -2.50
CA LEU A 102 -5.63 -6.43 -3.04
C LEU A 102 -5.59 -7.45 -1.91
N ALA A 103 -6.56 -8.36 -1.90
CA ALA A 103 -6.62 -9.44 -0.92
C ALA A 103 -5.66 -10.59 -1.28
N VAL A 104 -5.25 -11.35 -0.27
CA VAL A 104 -4.72 -12.70 -0.50
C VAL A 104 -5.76 -13.51 -1.28
N GLU A 105 -5.35 -14.11 -2.39
CA GLU A 105 -6.17 -15.10 -3.07
C GLU A 105 -6.36 -16.30 -2.14
N PRO A 106 -7.59 -16.81 -1.97
CA PRO A 106 -7.78 -18.04 -1.24
C PRO A 106 -6.96 -19.15 -1.91
N PRO A 107 -6.33 -20.06 -1.14
CA PRO A 107 -5.71 -21.23 -1.73
C PRO A 107 -6.75 -21.93 -2.60
N ALA A 108 -6.34 -22.35 -3.81
CA ALA A 108 -7.22 -23.02 -4.75
C ALA A 108 -8.02 -24.10 -4.02
N PRO A 109 -9.34 -24.22 -4.25
CA PRO A 109 -10.13 -25.22 -3.56
C PRO A 109 -9.52 -26.59 -3.84
N ASN A 110 -8.98 -27.23 -2.81
CA ASN A 110 -8.64 -28.65 -2.87
C ASN A 110 -9.97 -29.37 -3.13
N TYR A 111 -10.18 -29.81 -4.36
CA TYR A 111 -11.33 -30.62 -4.73
C TYR A 111 -11.22 -31.93 -3.95
N VAL A 112 -11.88 -32.02 -2.80
CA VAL A 112 -12.16 -33.29 -2.16
C VAL A 112 -13.15 -34.01 -3.07
N GLU A 113 -12.65 -34.95 -3.87
CA GLU A 113 -13.49 -35.97 -4.50
C GLU A 113 -14.36 -36.58 -3.40
N LYS A 114 -15.67 -36.34 -3.47
CA LYS A 114 -16.64 -37.14 -2.71
C LYS A 114 -16.58 -38.55 -3.30
N THR A 115 -15.82 -39.43 -2.66
CA THR A 115 -15.89 -40.87 -2.93
C THR A 115 -17.22 -41.42 -2.44
N GLY A 116 -17.95 -42.07 -3.37
CA GLY A 116 -18.82 -43.23 -3.12
C GLY A 116 -20.19 -42.96 -2.52
#